data_AF-A0A9D2C0X4-F1
#
_entry.id   AF-A0A9D2C0X4-F1
#
_cell.length_a   1.000
_cell.length_b   1.000
_cell.length_c   1.000
_cell.angle_alpha   90.00
_cell.angle_beta   90.00
_cell.angle_gamma   90.00
#
_symmetry.space_group_name_H-M   'P 1'
#
loop_
_entity.id
_entity.type
_entity.pdbx_description
1 polymer ?
#
loop_
_entity_poly.entity_id
_entity_poly.type
_entity_poly.pdbx_seq_one_letter_code
_entity_poly.pdbx_strand_id
1 'polypeptide(L)'
;AGLMRQEYIDPEVVLSPQDAFYAEKTSLPLAESAGHVCSEFVMCYPPGIPILAPGERITPEIVRYIQYAKEKGCSMTGPEDPDIRRLNVLKGVY
;
A
#
# COMPACT_ATOMS: atom_id res chain seq x y z
N ALA A 1 26.53 -11.14 -7.81
CA ALA A 1 25.85 -10.45 -6.70
C ALA A 1 24.73 -9.60 -7.30
N GLY A 2 23.56 -10.20 -7.53
CA GLY A 2 22.43 -9.53 -8.14
C GLY A 2 21.58 -8.92 -7.04
N LEU A 3 21.80 -7.65 -6.71
CA LEU A 3 20.77 -6.89 -6.01
C LEU A 3 19.55 -6.94 -6.93
N MET A 4 18.50 -7.63 -6.48
CA MET A 4 17.22 -7.76 -7.17
C MET A 4 16.84 -6.39 -7.70
N ARG A 5 16.62 -6.26 -9.01
CA ARG A 5 15.76 -5.18 -9.50
C ARG A 5 14.47 -5.33 -8.70
N GLN A 6 14.25 -4.46 -7.72
CA GLN A 6 12.92 -4.31 -7.15
C GLN A 6 12.01 -4.12 -8.35
N GLU A 7 11.04 -5.00 -8.50
CA GLU A 7 9.94 -4.81 -9.45
C GLU A 7 9.22 -3.56 -8.95
N TYR A 8 9.69 -2.41 -9.40
CA TYR A 8 9.12 -1.12 -9.07
C TYR A 8 7.80 -1.05 -9.82
N ILE A 9 6.71 -1.10 -9.06
CA ILE A 9 5.37 -0.89 -9.60
C ILE A 9 5.20 0.62 -9.72
N ASP A 10 5.05 1.13 -10.94
CA ASP A 10 4.82 2.55 -11.15
C ASP A 10 3.52 2.98 -10.44
N PRO A 11 3.58 3.98 -9.55
CA PRO A 11 2.41 4.37 -8.77
C PRO A 11 1.43 5.15 -9.64
N GLU A 12 0.14 4.88 -9.45
CA GLU A 12 -0.93 5.71 -9.99
C GLU A 12 -1.33 6.75 -8.94
N VAL A 13 -0.79 7.96 -9.07
CA VAL A 13 -1.04 9.05 -8.12
C VAL A 13 -2.38 9.72 -8.44
N VAL A 14 -3.32 9.69 -7.48
CA VAL A 14 -4.66 10.29 -7.59
C VAL A 14 -4.74 11.60 -6.81
N LEU A 15 -4.08 11.67 -5.66
CA LEU A 15 -4.08 12.83 -4.77
C LEU A 15 -2.68 13.08 -4.21
N SER A 16 -2.47 14.28 -3.65
CA SER A 16 -1.25 14.53 -2.89
C SER A 16 -1.23 13.68 -1.61
N PRO A 17 -0.04 13.27 -1.13
CA PRO A 17 0.06 12.51 0.12
C PRO A 17 -0.54 13.23 1.32
N GLN A 18 -0.43 14.56 1.37
CA GLN A 18 -1.01 15.35 2.45
C GLN A 18 -2.54 15.29 2.43
N ASP A 19 -3.16 15.50 1.28
CA ASP A 19 -4.62 15.48 1.15
C ASP A 19 -5.17 14.09 1.49
N ALA A 20 -4.54 13.04 0.97
CA ALA A 20 -4.98 11.67 1.22
C ALA A 20 -4.78 11.22 2.68
N PHE A 21 -3.70 11.67 3.34
CA PHE A 21 -3.42 11.27 4.72
C PHE A 21 -4.39 11.89 5.73
N TYR A 22 -4.88 13.11 5.48
CA TYR A 22 -5.82 13.82 6.36
C TYR A 22 -7.30 13.68 5.97
N ALA A 23 -7.60 13.05 4.84
CA ALA A 23 -8.97 12.84 4.38
C ALA A 23 -9.72 11.79 5.21
N GLU A 24 -11.05 11.77 5.08
CA GLU A 24 -11.85 10.69 5.66
C GLU A 24 -11.46 9.34 5.05
N LYS A 25 -11.24 8.36 5.91
CA LYS A 25 -10.79 7.02 5.53
C LYS A 25 -11.73 5.93 6.05
N THR A 26 -11.71 4.78 5.39
CA THR A 26 -12.39 3.56 5.81
C THR A 26 -11.44 2.37 5.70
N SER A 27 -11.61 1.39 6.58
CA SER A 27 -10.78 0.19 6.61
C SER A 27 -11.42 -0.92 5.79
N LEU A 28 -10.73 -1.41 4.76
CA LEU A 28 -11.16 -2.54 3.93
C LEU A 28 -10.20 -3.72 4.05
N PRO A 29 -10.66 -4.98 3.90
CA PRO A 29 -9.77 -6.11 3.71
C PRO A 29 -8.79 -5.86 2.56
N LEU A 30 -7.54 -6.30 2.67
CA LEU A 30 -6.51 -6.13 1.64
C LEU A 30 -6.95 -6.68 0.27
N ALA A 31 -7.72 -7.77 0.25
CA ALA A 31 -8.23 -8.36 -0.97
C ALA A 31 -9.31 -7.50 -1.66
N GLU A 32 -9.96 -6.60 -0.91
CA GLU A 32 -11.04 -5.73 -1.38
C GLU A 32 -10.56 -4.29 -1.62
N SER A 33 -9.31 -3.96 -1.26
CA SER A 33 -8.80 -2.59 -1.38
C SER A 33 -8.39 -2.21 -2.80
N ALA A 34 -8.28 -3.17 -3.72
CA ALA A 34 -7.91 -2.90 -5.11
C ALA A 34 -8.94 -1.99 -5.79
N GLY A 35 -8.46 -0.96 -6.50
CA GLY A 35 -9.27 0.07 -7.14
C GLY A 35 -9.50 1.31 -6.26
N HIS A 36 -9.29 1.22 -4.95
CA HIS A 36 -9.41 2.35 -4.03
C HIS A 36 -8.11 3.15 -3.93
N VAL A 37 -8.18 4.36 -3.36
CA VAL A 37 -7.01 5.21 -3.08
C VAL A 37 -6.53 4.97 -1.66
N CYS A 38 -5.23 4.69 -1.50
CA CYS A 38 -4.61 4.45 -0.20
C CYS A 38 -4.59 5.73 0.64
N SER A 39 -4.83 5.61 1.95
CA SER A 39 -4.77 6.74 2.88
C SER A 39 -3.63 6.62 3.91
N GLU A 40 -2.76 5.62 3.77
CA GLU A 40 -1.68 5.32 4.71
C GLU A 40 -0.43 4.84 3.97
N PHE A 41 0.69 4.73 4.67
CA PHE A 41 1.89 4.17 4.08
C PHE A 41 1.90 2.65 4.24
N VAL A 42 2.36 1.92 3.22
CA VAL A 42 2.75 0.51 3.32
C VAL A 42 4.23 0.42 3.00
N MET A 43 5.07 0.20 4.00
CA MET A 43 6.52 0.05 3.84
C MET A 43 6.93 -1.41 3.97
N CYS A 44 7.91 -1.85 3.18
CA CYS A 44 8.43 -3.21 3.20
C CYS A 44 9.93 -3.26 3.54
N TYR A 45 10.28 -4.12 4.49
CA TYR A 45 11.64 -4.30 5.01
C TYR A 45 12.08 -5.78 4.98
N PRO A 46 13.36 -6.05 4.65
CA PRO A 46 14.32 -5.17 3.96
C PRO A 46 13.93 -4.99 2.47
N PRO A 47 14.28 -3.86 1.82
CA PRO A 47 15.26 -2.84 2.21
C PRO A 47 14.70 -1.64 3.00
N GLY A 48 13.38 -1.48 3.11
CA GLY A 48 12.75 -0.32 3.73
C GLY A 48 12.24 0.73 2.75
N ILE A 49 11.59 0.29 1.68
CA ILE A 49 10.99 1.17 0.67
C ILE A 49 9.45 1.15 0.77
N PRO A 50 8.78 2.25 0.38
CA PRO A 50 7.33 2.26 0.25
C PRO A 50 6.88 1.34 -0.89
N ILE A 51 5.87 0.52 -0.59
CA ILE A 51 5.01 -0.15 -1.58
C ILE A 51 3.86 0.77 -1.98
N LEU A 52 3.28 1.46 -0.99
CA LEU A 52 2.20 2.43 -1.16
C LEU A 52 2.47 3.67 -0.32
N ALA A 53 2.17 4.81 -0.90
CA ALA A 53 2.00 6.08 -0.20
C ALA A 53 0.53 6.52 -0.21
N PRO A 54 0.10 7.35 0.76
CA PRO A 54 -1.20 7.99 0.71
C PRO A 54 -1.40 8.74 -0.60
N GLY A 55 -2.57 8.60 -1.20
CA GLY A 55 -2.94 9.27 -2.46
C GLY A 55 -2.67 8.45 -3.71
N GLU A 56 -2.00 7.30 -3.58
CA GLU A 56 -1.80 6.34 -4.66
C GLU A 56 -2.97 5.37 -4.78
N ARG A 57 -3.33 4.98 -6.01
CA ARG A 57 -4.32 3.94 -6.25
C ARG A 57 -3.74 2.58 -5.93
N ILE A 58 -4.49 1.81 -5.15
CA ILE A 58 -4.15 0.43 -4.83
C ILE A 58 -4.53 -0.42 -6.04
N THR A 59 -3.53 -0.87 -6.80
CA THR A 59 -3.77 -1.74 -7.95
C THR A 59 -3.82 -3.21 -7.52
N PRO A 60 -4.44 -4.11 -8.32
CA PRO A 60 -4.36 -5.55 -8.07
C PRO A 60 -2.92 -6.09 -8.00
N GLU A 61 -1.99 -5.44 -8.70
CA GLU A 61 -0.57 -5.79 -8.67
C GLU A 61 0.07 -5.48 -7.32
N ILE A 62 -0.22 -4.30 -6.77
CA ILE A 62 0.22 -3.90 -5.43
C ILE A 62 -0.32 -4.87 -4.37
N VAL A 63 -1.60 -5.26 -4.46
CA VAL A 63 -2.19 -6.25 -3.54
C VAL A 63 -1.44 -7.59 -3.59
N ARG A 64 -1.15 -8.09 -4.81
CA ARG A 64 -0.37 -9.32 -4.99
C ARG A 64 1.06 -9.18 -4.44
N TYR A 65 1.69 -8.03 -4.64
CA TYR A 65 3.05 -7.78 -4.16
C TYR A 65 3.11 -7.75 -2.62
N ILE A 66 2.14 -7.11 -1.97
CA ILE A 66 2.03 -7.11 -0.50
C ILE A 66 1.87 -8.55 0.02
N GLN A 67 0.98 -9.34 -0.58
CA GLN A 67 0.78 -10.74 -0.21
C GLN A 67 2.06 -11.56 -0.38
N TYR A 68 2.71 -11.44 -1.54
CA TYR A 68 3.98 -12.10 -1.83
C TYR A 68 5.06 -11.76 -0.81
N ALA A 69 5.24 -10.47 -0.49
CA ALA A 69 6.26 -10.05 0.45
C ALA A 69 5.96 -10.50 1.89
N LYS A 70 4.68 -10.56 2.29
CA LYS A 70 4.26 -11.19 3.56
C LYS A 70 4.62 -12.67 3.60
N GLU A 71 4.35 -13.42 2.53
CA GLU A 71 4.69 -14.84 2.42
C GLU A 71 6.20 -15.11 2.46
N LYS A 72 7.01 -14.16 1.97
CA LYS A 72 8.47 -14.20 2.06
C LYS A 72 9.03 -13.82 3.43
N GLY A 73 8.16 -13.44 4.38
CA GLY A 73 8.57 -13.05 5.72
C GLY A 73 9.18 -11.65 5.80
N CYS A 74 8.90 -10.78 4.81
CA CYS A 74 9.27 -9.37 4.90
C CYS A 74 8.49 -8.71 6.03
N SER A 75 9.16 -7.85 6.79
CA SER A 75 8.52 -7.00 7.77
C SER A 75 7.80 -5.87 7.06
N MET A 76 6.56 -5.61 7.47
CA MET A 76 5.76 -4.56 6.90
C MET A 76 5.33 -3.58 7.98
N THR A 77 5.41 -2.28 7.67
CA THR A 77 5.12 -1.21 8.64
C THR A 77 4.40 -0.06 7.98
N GLY A 78 3.67 0.73 8.76
CA GLY A 78 2.94 1.91 8.27
C GLY A 78 1.43 1.76 8.40
N PRO A 79 0.82 0.62 7.99
CA PRO A 79 -0.60 0.42 8.14
C PRO A 79 -1.04 0.40 9.61
N GLU A 80 -2.27 0.81 9.84
CA GLU A 80 -2.90 0.72 11.16
C GLU A 80 -3.05 -0.72 11.65
N ASP A 81 -3.30 -1.68 10.75
CA ASP A 81 -3.28 -3.12 11.05
C ASP A 81 -1.86 -3.67 10.86
N PRO A 82 -1.15 -4.06 11.95
CA PRO A 82 0.21 -4.56 11.86
C PRO A 82 0.34 -5.87 11.08
N ASP A 83 -0.75 -6.64 10.99
CA ASP A 83 -0.78 -7.88 10.20
C ASP A 83 -1.12 -7.63 8.73
N ILE A 84 -1.42 -6.38 8.33
CA ILE A 84 -1.83 -5.99 6.97
C ILE A 84 -2.88 -6.95 6.41
N ARG A 85 -3.93 -7.20 7.20
CA ARG A 85 -5.13 -7.89 6.72
C ARG A 85 -6.11 -6.86 6.17
N ARG A 86 -6.00 -5.62 6.64
CA ARG A 86 -6.81 -4.49 6.22
C ARG A 86 -5.92 -3.30 5.85
N LEU A 87 -6.43 -2.48 4.94
CA LEU A 87 -5.84 -1.19 4.59
C LEU A 87 -6.87 -0.09 4.76
N ASN A 88 -6.40 1.06 5.22
CA ASN A 88 -7.16 2.29 5.18
C ASN A 88 -7.13 2.89 3.78
N VAL A 89 -8.33 3.17 3.26
CA VAL A 89 -8.55 3.78 1.95
C VAL A 89 -9.43 5.02 2.08
N LEU A 90 -9.35 5.92 1.11
CA LEU A 90 -10.19 7.11 1.11
C LEU A 90 -11.67 6.77 0.98
N LYS A 91 -12.48 7.47 1.76
CA LYS A 91 -13.93 7.39 1.72
C LYS A 91 -14.46 8.40 0.70
N GLY A 92 -14.93 7.91 -0.45
CA GLY A 92 -15.43 8.75 -1.54
C GLY A 92 -15.18 8.11 -2.90
N VAL A 93 -15.56 8.81 -3.97
CA VAL A 93 -15.31 8.38 -5.36
C VAL A 93 -14.08 9.13 -5.88
N TYR A 94 -13.04 8.39 -6.23
CA TYR A 94 -11.72 8.89 -6.67
C TYR A 94 -11.14 8.01 -7.79
#